data_AF-A0A397TR93-F1
#
_entry.id   AF-A0A397TR93-F1
#
_cell.length_a   1.000
_cell.length_b   1.000
_cell.length_c   1.000
_cell.angle_alpha   90.00
_cell.angle_beta   90.00
_cell.angle_gamma   90.00
#
_symmetry.space_group_name_H-M   'P 1'
#
loop_
_entity.id
_entity.type
_entity.pdbx_description
1 polymer ?
#
loop_
_entity_poly.entity_id
_entity_poly.type
_entity_poly.pdbx_seq_one_letter_code
_entity_poly.pdbx_strand_id
1 'polypeptide(L)'
;MSKNTGKGSSRILNDSTNFSDLFNDPLLKEYENWSIEDLKNELEKLEKERDEKKLIFENSKKSHSLRDVIDKENVDDNITMNQSELQDHMIKEMLQDNKEREYEEILKAYRLTGKTIFPVKDDRIGLRFETFHGAKYHEPYYIILNQNQENEQLNVFRHTLPHFIPLDELEATYLNKDMHKFANEIGDYLQAFVTRREEFNTLIEEAGVSEAKSNNAFSDLEFMTTLDVDRR
;
A
#
# COMPACT_ATOMS: atom_id res chain seq x y z
N MET A 1 -50.21 4.92 7.36
CA MET A 1 -49.52 4.65 6.09
C MET A 1 -48.11 5.22 6.17
N SER A 2 -47.12 4.32 6.06
CA SER A 2 -45.77 4.46 5.48
C SER A 2 -44.64 5.29 6.13
N LYS A 3 -43.48 4.60 6.13
CA LYS A 3 -42.05 5.01 6.17
C LYS A 3 -41.42 5.21 7.55
N ASN A 4 -40.68 4.24 8.12
CA ASN A 4 -39.42 3.58 7.74
C ASN A 4 -38.17 4.41 8.14
N THR A 5 -37.60 4.11 9.31
CA THR A 5 -36.25 4.52 9.75
C THR A 5 -35.56 3.30 10.39
N GLY A 6 -34.67 2.67 9.61
CA GLY A 6 -33.84 1.56 10.08
C GLY A 6 -32.63 2.07 10.84
N LYS A 7 -32.55 1.73 12.12
CA LYS A 7 -31.33 1.79 12.95
C LYS A 7 -30.44 0.60 12.59
N GLY A 8 -29.22 0.87 12.12
CA GLY A 8 -28.15 -0.12 12.01
C GLY A 8 -27.25 -0.05 13.24
N SER A 9 -27.45 -0.98 14.16
CA SER A 9 -26.69 -1.15 15.42
C SER A 9 -25.34 -1.81 15.17
N SER A 10 -24.33 -1.34 15.89
CA SER A 10 -23.03 -1.96 16.13
C SER A 10 -23.15 -3.43 16.57
N ARG A 11 -22.27 -4.30 16.04
CA ARG A 11 -21.78 -5.51 16.72
C ARG A 11 -20.33 -5.79 16.34
N ILE A 12 -19.45 -5.57 17.31
CA ILE A 12 -18.18 -6.27 17.48
C ILE A 12 -18.54 -7.67 18.01
N LEU A 13 -18.05 -8.72 17.35
CA LEU A 13 -17.94 -10.10 17.84
C LEU A 13 -16.63 -10.61 17.21
N ASN A 14 -15.51 -10.75 17.92
CA ASN A 14 -15.19 -11.86 18.82
C ASN A 14 -15.81 -13.18 18.35
N ASP A 15 -15.02 -14.00 17.64
CA ASP A 15 -14.96 -15.42 17.95
C ASP A 15 -13.70 -16.06 17.35
N SER A 16 -13.11 -16.94 18.14
CA SER A 16 -12.04 -17.86 17.80
C SER A 16 -12.34 -18.60 16.50
N THR A 17 -11.56 -18.36 15.45
CA THR A 17 -11.65 -19.12 14.21
C THR A 17 -11.19 -20.55 14.46
N ASN A 18 -12.16 -21.45 14.62
CA ASN A 18 -11.96 -22.88 14.48
C ASN A 18 -11.29 -23.14 13.13
N PHE A 19 -10.11 -23.76 13.17
CA PHE A 19 -9.33 -24.13 11.99
C PHE A 19 -10.07 -25.07 11.02
N SER A 20 -11.19 -25.66 11.46
CA SER A 20 -12.05 -26.54 10.66
C SER A 20 -12.89 -25.83 9.60
N ASP A 21 -13.10 -24.51 9.73
CA ASP A 21 -13.99 -23.77 8.84
C ASP A 21 -13.29 -23.26 7.57
N LEU A 22 -11.95 -23.28 7.52
CA LEU A 22 -11.19 -22.96 6.29
C LEU A 22 -11.29 -24.06 5.21
N PHE A 23 -11.58 -25.31 5.59
CA PHE A 23 -11.62 -26.45 4.67
C PHE A 23 -13.04 -26.82 4.20
N ASN A 24 -14.05 -26.04 4.61
CA ASN A 24 -15.44 -26.21 4.16
C ASN A 24 -15.80 -25.30 2.98
N ASP A 25 -14.82 -24.70 2.31
CA ASP A 25 -15.05 -23.98 1.06
C ASP A 25 -15.50 -24.98 -0.03
N PRO A 26 -16.70 -24.82 -0.63
CA PRO A 26 -17.18 -25.68 -1.71
C PRO A 26 -16.20 -25.83 -2.87
N LEU A 27 -15.31 -24.84 -3.07
CA LEU A 27 -14.30 -24.83 -4.13
C LEU A 27 -13.09 -25.73 -3.84
N LEU A 28 -12.84 -26.09 -2.57
CA LEU A 28 -11.66 -26.91 -2.19
C LEU A 28 -11.93 -28.42 -2.24
N LYS A 29 -13.21 -28.84 -2.27
CA LYS A 29 -13.60 -30.25 -2.36
C LYS A 29 -13.17 -30.93 -3.66
N GLU A 30 -13.00 -30.17 -4.73
CA GLU A 30 -12.59 -30.70 -6.04
C GLU A 30 -11.10 -31.12 -6.07
N TYR A 31 -10.30 -30.60 -5.15
CA TYR A 31 -8.84 -30.78 -5.09
C TYR A 31 -8.39 -31.79 -4.02
N GLU A 32 -9.32 -32.34 -3.25
CA GLU A 32 -9.06 -33.19 -2.08
C GLU A 32 -8.36 -34.52 -2.44
N ASN A 33 -8.51 -34.97 -3.70
CA ASN A 33 -7.94 -36.22 -4.21
C ASN A 33 -6.79 -36.02 -5.21
N TRP A 34 -6.29 -34.79 -5.37
CA TRP A 34 -5.23 -34.49 -6.35
C TRP A 34 -3.84 -34.77 -5.80
N SER A 35 -2.93 -35.24 -6.64
CA SER A 35 -1.52 -35.33 -6.26
C SER A 35 -0.92 -33.94 -6.09
N ILE A 36 0.13 -33.81 -5.28
CA ILE A 36 0.89 -32.56 -5.12
C ILE A 36 1.37 -32.03 -6.48
N GLU A 37 1.69 -32.93 -7.41
CA GLU A 37 2.12 -32.56 -8.76
C GLU A 37 0.97 -32.01 -9.61
N ASP A 38 -0.23 -32.59 -9.47
CA ASP A 38 -1.43 -32.11 -10.17
C ASP A 38 -1.84 -30.73 -9.65
N LEU A 39 -1.73 -30.50 -8.34
CA LEU A 39 -1.99 -29.21 -7.71
C LEU A 39 -1.01 -28.14 -8.20
N LYS A 40 0.28 -28.45 -8.31
CA LYS A 40 1.29 -27.52 -8.83
C LYS A 40 1.01 -27.12 -10.28
N ASN A 41 0.68 -28.09 -11.13
CA ASN A 41 0.39 -27.85 -12.54
C ASN A 41 -0.85 -26.97 -12.73
N GLU A 42 -1.88 -27.16 -11.91
CA GLU A 42 -3.08 -26.32 -11.98
C GLU A 42 -2.86 -24.93 -11.35
N LEU A 43 -2.01 -24.83 -10.33
CA LEU A 43 -1.60 -23.52 -9.80
C LEU A 43 -0.86 -22.71 -10.88
N GLU A 44 0.07 -23.32 -11.62
CA GLU A 44 0.79 -22.67 -12.72
C GLU A 44 -0.17 -22.25 -13.85
N LYS A 45 -1.13 -23.12 -14.20
CA LYS A 45 -2.16 -22.80 -15.19
C LYS A 45 -3.08 -21.67 -14.75
N LEU A 46 -3.53 -21.67 -13.49
CA LEU A 46 -4.36 -20.61 -12.92
C LEU A 46 -3.60 -19.29 -12.78
N GLU A 47 -2.31 -19.32 -12.47
CA GLU A 47 -1.46 -18.13 -12.48
C GLU A 47 -1.33 -17.55 -13.88
N LYS A 48 -1.13 -18.39 -14.89
CA LYS A 48 -1.10 -17.95 -16.28
C LYS A 48 -2.44 -17.36 -16.71
N GLU A 49 -3.56 -18.01 -16.37
CA GLU A 49 -4.89 -17.49 -16.67
C GLU A 49 -5.18 -16.17 -15.95
N ARG A 50 -4.74 -16.04 -14.69
CA ARG A 50 -4.81 -14.79 -13.92
C ARG A 50 -4.01 -13.69 -14.63
N ASP A 51 -2.80 -13.97 -15.06
CA ASP A 51 -1.91 -12.98 -15.68
C ASP A 51 -2.43 -12.55 -17.06
N GLU A 52 -2.97 -13.49 -17.83
CA GLU A 52 -3.68 -13.20 -19.09
C GLU A 52 -4.93 -12.33 -18.85
N LYS A 53 -5.77 -12.70 -17.88
CA LYS A 53 -6.96 -11.91 -17.51
C LYS A 53 -6.58 -10.55 -16.96
N LYS A 54 -5.48 -10.43 -16.20
CA LYS A 54 -4.96 -9.16 -15.69
C LYS A 54 -4.48 -8.26 -16.84
N LEU A 55 -3.77 -8.82 -17.81
CA LEU A 55 -3.35 -8.09 -19.01
C LEU A 55 -4.55 -7.61 -19.85
N ILE A 56 -5.55 -8.48 -20.04
CA ILE A 56 -6.81 -8.13 -20.70
C ILE A 56 -7.54 -7.05 -19.91
N PHE A 57 -7.59 -7.14 -18.58
CA PHE A 57 -8.22 -6.15 -17.73
C PHE A 57 -7.50 -4.79 -17.78
N GLU A 58 -6.16 -4.78 -17.77
CA GLU A 58 -5.36 -3.55 -17.92
C GLU A 58 -5.56 -2.90 -19.30
N ASN A 59 -5.59 -3.71 -20.37
CA ASN A 59 -5.89 -3.22 -21.72
C ASN A 59 -7.36 -2.79 -21.86
N SER A 60 -8.30 -3.50 -21.24
CA SER A 60 -9.71 -3.14 -21.21
C SER A 60 -9.91 -1.86 -20.40
N LYS A 61 -9.19 -1.65 -19.30
CA LYS A 61 -9.21 -0.39 -18.53
C LYS A 61 -8.70 0.79 -19.36
N LYS A 62 -7.66 0.58 -20.17
CA LYS A 62 -7.21 1.58 -21.18
C LYS A 62 -8.30 1.86 -22.23
N SER A 63 -9.13 0.86 -22.57
CA SER A 63 -10.26 1.00 -23.50
C SER A 63 -11.60 1.40 -22.85
N HIS A 64 -11.79 1.27 -21.53
CA HIS A 64 -13.04 1.60 -20.82
C HIS A 64 -13.27 3.10 -20.74
N SER A 65 -12.21 3.91 -20.82
CA SER A 65 -12.30 5.37 -21.09
C SER A 65 -13.16 5.69 -22.32
N LEU A 66 -13.27 4.78 -23.31
CA LEU A 66 -14.18 4.95 -24.46
C LEU A 66 -15.61 4.46 -24.21
N ARG A 67 -15.81 3.44 -23.37
CA ARG A 67 -17.12 2.79 -23.13
C ARG A 67 -17.91 3.46 -22.01
N ASP A 68 -17.23 3.95 -20.98
CA ASP A 68 -17.87 4.63 -19.84
C ASP A 68 -18.52 5.97 -20.28
N VAL A 69 -18.08 6.54 -21.40
CA VAL A 69 -18.70 7.71 -22.06
C VAL A 69 -19.97 7.35 -22.80
N ILE A 70 -19.99 6.18 -23.45
CA ILE A 70 -21.15 5.69 -24.21
C ILE A 70 -22.25 5.17 -23.27
N ASP A 71 -21.87 4.53 -22.15
CA ASP A 71 -22.84 3.94 -21.23
C ASP A 71 -23.46 4.96 -20.26
N LYS A 72 -22.84 6.13 -20.03
CA LYS A 72 -23.41 7.22 -19.22
C LYS A 72 -24.51 8.02 -19.91
N GLU A 73 -24.68 7.90 -21.23
CA GLU A 73 -25.70 8.65 -21.99
C GLU A 73 -27.06 7.96 -22.11
N ASN A 74 -27.26 6.75 -21.55
CA ASN A 74 -28.57 6.08 -21.55
C ASN A 74 -29.54 6.57 -20.44
N VAL A 75 -29.40 7.80 -19.95
CA VAL A 75 -30.38 8.43 -19.05
C VAL A 75 -30.59 9.91 -19.43
N ASP A 76 -31.27 10.17 -20.56
CA ASP A 76 -32.42 11.08 -20.72
C ASP A 76 -32.68 11.30 -22.24
N ASP A 77 -33.81 10.81 -22.76
CA ASP A 77 -34.20 10.83 -24.18
C ASP A 77 -34.55 12.24 -24.74
N ASN A 78 -34.03 13.34 -24.18
CA ASN A 78 -34.42 14.70 -24.60
C ASN A 78 -33.27 15.69 -24.88
N ILE A 79 -32.02 15.25 -25.00
CA ILE A 79 -30.94 16.12 -25.48
C ILE A 79 -30.33 15.50 -26.75
N THR A 80 -30.80 15.96 -27.91
CA THR A 80 -30.11 15.70 -29.18
C THR A 80 -28.82 16.55 -29.21
N MET A 81 -27.75 16.10 -28.55
CA MET A 81 -26.42 16.65 -28.81
C MET A 81 -26.06 16.34 -30.27
N ASN A 82 -25.57 17.34 -31.00
CA ASN A 82 -25.13 17.10 -32.38
C ASN A 82 -23.90 16.18 -32.37
N GLN A 83 -23.73 15.36 -33.42
CA GLN A 83 -22.63 14.39 -33.53
C GLN A 83 -21.23 15.02 -33.38
N SER A 84 -21.08 16.32 -33.70
CA SER A 84 -19.86 17.10 -33.47
C SER A 84 -19.62 17.42 -32.00
N GLU A 85 -20.67 17.68 -31.22
CA GLU A 85 -20.58 18.05 -29.80
C GLU A 85 -20.24 16.82 -28.94
N LEU A 86 -20.76 15.64 -29.33
CA LEU A 86 -20.37 14.35 -28.76
C LEU A 86 -18.89 14.05 -29.00
N GLN A 87 -18.40 14.26 -30.23
CA GLN A 87 -16.98 14.10 -30.55
C GLN A 87 -16.09 15.05 -29.74
N ASP A 88 -16.50 16.32 -29.60
CA ASP A 88 -15.77 17.30 -28.80
C ASP A 88 -15.76 16.96 -27.31
N HIS A 89 -16.86 16.44 -26.76
CA HIS A 89 -16.93 15.96 -25.38
C HIS A 89 -16.00 14.75 -25.16
N MET A 90 -16.06 13.75 -26.03
CA MET A 90 -15.19 12.57 -25.98
C MET A 90 -13.70 12.96 -26.05
N ILE A 91 -13.34 13.88 -26.94
CA ILE A 91 -11.95 14.36 -27.06
C ILE A 91 -11.52 15.07 -25.77
N LYS A 92 -12.39 15.88 -25.15
CA LYS A 92 -12.07 16.55 -23.87
C LYS A 92 -11.86 15.56 -22.74
N GLU A 93 -12.71 14.54 -22.62
CA GLU A 93 -12.59 13.51 -21.60
C GLU A 93 -11.32 12.66 -21.81
N MET A 94 -11.03 12.25 -23.04
CA MET A 94 -9.76 11.58 -23.37
C MET A 94 -8.52 12.43 -23.04
N LEU A 95 -8.57 13.73 -23.31
CA LEU A 95 -7.48 14.65 -22.97
C LEU A 95 -7.33 14.77 -21.45
N GLN A 96 -8.43 14.77 -20.70
CA GLN A 96 -8.41 14.79 -19.25
C GLN A 96 -7.81 13.49 -18.68
N ASP A 97 -8.27 12.33 -19.15
CA ASP A 97 -7.74 11.03 -18.76
C ASP A 97 -6.25 10.86 -19.07
N ASN A 98 -5.79 11.39 -20.21
CA ASN A 98 -4.37 11.41 -20.56
C ASN A 98 -3.57 12.27 -19.58
N LYS A 99 -4.06 13.47 -19.25
CA LYS A 99 -3.40 14.37 -18.28
C LYS A 99 -3.34 13.76 -16.89
N GLU A 100 -4.41 13.10 -16.45
CA GLU A 100 -4.44 12.42 -15.15
C GLU A 100 -3.43 11.27 -15.10
N ARG A 101 -3.31 10.50 -16.19
CA ARG A 101 -2.28 9.45 -16.28
C ARG A 101 -0.86 10.00 -16.25
N GLU A 102 -0.59 11.07 -16.98
CA GLU A 102 0.71 11.75 -16.97
C GLU A 102 1.05 12.26 -15.56
N TYR A 103 0.07 12.84 -14.87
CA TYR A 103 0.23 13.28 -13.49
C TYR A 103 0.54 12.12 -12.53
N GLU A 104 -0.16 10.99 -12.67
CA GLU A 104 0.10 9.78 -11.88
C GLU A 104 1.49 9.19 -12.13
N GLU A 105 1.99 9.24 -13.37
CA GLU A 105 3.36 8.80 -13.69
C GLU A 105 4.40 9.70 -13.02
N ILE A 106 4.19 11.02 -13.07
CA ILE A 106 5.05 11.99 -12.39
C ILE A 106 5.03 11.77 -10.89
N LEU A 107 3.86 11.55 -10.27
CA LEU A 107 3.74 11.26 -8.84
C LEU A 107 4.49 9.98 -8.45
N LYS A 108 4.41 8.93 -9.27
CA LYS A 108 5.19 7.70 -9.06
C LYS A 108 6.69 7.96 -9.14
N ALA A 109 7.14 8.77 -10.10
CA ALA A 109 8.55 9.14 -10.21
C ALA A 109 9.03 9.92 -8.97
N TYR A 110 8.23 10.86 -8.46
CA TYR A 110 8.56 11.58 -7.22
C TYR A 110 8.59 10.68 -5.99
N ARG A 111 7.77 9.63 -5.93
CA ARG A 111 7.82 8.65 -4.84
C ARG A 111 9.16 7.92 -4.75
N LEU A 112 9.87 7.75 -5.88
CA LEU A 112 11.19 7.13 -5.88
C LEU A 112 12.24 7.91 -5.06
N THR A 113 11.96 9.15 -4.67
CA THR A 113 12.81 9.90 -3.74
C THR A 113 12.71 9.41 -2.29
N GLY A 114 11.76 8.52 -1.99
CA GLY A 114 11.52 7.95 -0.67
C GLY A 114 10.75 8.86 0.28
N LYS A 115 10.50 10.13 -0.05
CA LYS A 115 9.79 11.09 0.81
C LYS A 115 8.81 11.91 0.00
N THR A 116 7.53 11.87 0.34
CA THR A 116 6.49 12.62 -0.39
C THR A 116 5.49 13.27 0.54
N ILE A 117 4.95 14.40 0.08
CA ILE A 117 3.87 15.13 0.76
C ILE A 117 2.60 14.94 -0.05
N PHE A 118 1.47 14.71 0.62
CA PHE A 118 0.17 14.55 -0.01
C PHE A 118 -0.95 15.21 0.81
N PRO A 119 -1.96 15.78 0.16
CA PRO A 119 -3.10 16.35 0.88
C PRO A 119 -3.95 15.24 1.51
N VAL A 120 -4.48 15.51 2.69
CA VAL A 120 -5.40 14.64 3.43
C VAL A 120 -6.70 15.43 3.66
N LYS A 121 -7.82 14.71 3.81
CA LYS A 121 -9.11 15.33 4.15
C LYS A 121 -9.00 16.21 5.40
N ASP A 122 -9.87 17.21 5.49
CA ASP A 122 -9.97 18.14 6.61
C ASP A 122 -8.76 19.09 6.76
N ASP A 123 -8.19 19.54 5.63
CA ASP A 123 -7.07 20.50 5.59
C ASP A 123 -5.80 20.00 6.31
N ARG A 124 -5.54 18.69 6.16
CA ARG A 124 -4.40 18.01 6.77
C ARG A 124 -3.35 17.69 5.73
N ILE A 125 -2.11 17.58 6.22
CA ILE A 125 -0.95 17.30 5.37
C ILE A 125 -0.40 15.93 5.75
N GLY A 126 -0.28 15.05 4.77
CA GLY A 126 0.34 13.74 4.93
C GLY A 126 1.80 13.77 4.49
N LEU A 127 2.69 13.25 5.32
CA LEU A 127 4.05 12.88 4.95
C LEU A 127 4.09 11.35 4.77
N ARG A 128 4.68 10.90 3.67
CA ARG A 128 4.93 9.49 3.36
C ARG A 128 6.42 9.25 3.24
N PHE A 129 6.89 8.23 3.94
CA PHE A 129 8.27 7.76 3.92
C PHE A 129 8.28 6.35 3.35
N GLU A 130 9.05 6.14 2.29
CA GLU A 130 9.32 4.83 1.72
C GLU A 130 10.79 4.50 1.98
N THR A 131 11.03 3.28 2.42
CA THR A 131 12.38 2.77 2.67
C THR A 131 12.78 1.83 1.55
N PHE A 132 14.07 1.83 1.21
CA PHE A 132 14.60 1.06 0.11
C PHE A 132 15.80 0.24 0.55
N HIS A 133 15.74 -1.07 0.35
CA HIS A 133 16.82 -1.99 0.70
C HIS A 133 16.78 -3.20 -0.23
N GLY A 134 17.93 -3.75 -0.61
CA GLY A 134 17.99 -4.96 -1.45
C GLY A 134 17.30 -4.81 -2.81
N ALA A 135 17.45 -3.65 -3.46
CA ALA A 135 16.79 -3.32 -4.74
C ALA A 135 15.26 -3.31 -4.71
N LYS A 136 14.64 -3.24 -3.52
CA LYS A 136 13.19 -3.28 -3.32
C LYS A 136 12.73 -2.20 -2.36
N TYR A 137 11.56 -1.63 -2.64
CA TYR A 137 10.85 -0.76 -1.70
C TYR A 137 10.11 -1.59 -0.65
N HIS A 138 10.21 -1.17 0.59
CA HIS A 138 9.52 -1.77 1.73
C HIS A 138 8.26 -0.99 2.11
N GLU A 139 7.59 -1.40 3.18
CA GLU A 139 6.33 -0.81 3.58
C GLU A 139 6.44 0.71 3.84
N PRO A 140 5.45 1.49 3.40
CA PRO A 140 5.46 2.94 3.61
C PRO A 140 5.04 3.30 5.04
N TYR A 141 5.66 4.34 5.56
CA TYR A 141 5.33 4.95 6.85
C TYR A 141 4.70 6.32 6.64
N TYR A 142 3.77 6.68 7.53
CA TYR A 142 2.97 7.88 7.40
C TYR A 142 3.02 8.73 8.66
N ILE A 143 3.04 10.05 8.46
CA ILE A 143 2.77 11.05 9.48
C ILE A 143 1.69 11.97 8.93
N ILE A 144 0.61 12.12 9.66
CA ILE A 144 -0.48 13.04 9.35
C ILE A 144 -0.31 14.25 10.27
N LEU A 145 -0.11 15.41 9.67
CA LEU A 145 0.00 16.69 10.33
C LEU A 145 -1.33 17.41 10.30
N ASN A 146 -1.63 18.11 11.38
CA ASN A 146 -2.75 19.03 11.46
C ASN A 146 -2.21 20.44 11.68
N GLN A 147 -2.78 21.41 10.96
CA GLN A 147 -2.43 22.82 11.13
C GLN A 147 -3.35 23.44 12.17
N ASN A 148 -2.78 24.10 13.17
CA ASN A 148 -3.54 24.90 14.09
C ASN A 148 -3.89 26.23 13.41
N GLN A 149 -5.19 26.52 13.33
CA GLN A 149 -5.72 27.71 12.66
C GLN A 149 -5.38 29.02 13.38
N GLU A 150 -5.06 28.97 14.68
CA GLU A 150 -4.80 30.18 15.48
C GLU A 150 -3.37 30.69 15.37
N ASN A 151 -2.39 29.79 15.21
CA ASN A 151 -0.97 30.13 15.23
C ASN A 151 -0.18 29.59 14.03
N GLU A 152 -0.90 29.00 13.06
CA GLU A 152 -0.37 28.39 11.83
C GLU A 152 0.67 27.28 12.07
N GLN A 153 0.81 26.78 13.29
CA GLN A 153 1.77 25.73 13.62
C GLN A 153 1.23 24.36 13.25
N LEU A 154 2.12 23.51 12.76
CA LEU A 154 1.87 22.11 12.48
C LEU A 154 2.09 21.28 13.74
N ASN A 155 1.21 20.30 13.96
CA ASN A 155 1.40 19.27 14.97
C ASN A 155 1.15 17.88 14.38
N VAL A 156 1.73 16.85 15.00
CA VAL A 156 1.46 15.47 14.60
C VAL A 156 0.08 15.06 15.09
N PHE A 157 -0.82 14.75 14.15
CA PHE A 157 -2.15 14.22 14.44
C PHE A 157 -2.13 12.71 14.62
N ARG A 158 -1.50 11.97 13.69
CA ARG A 158 -1.38 10.51 13.69
C ARG A 158 -0.12 10.06 12.96
N HIS A 159 0.42 8.90 13.32
CA HIS A 159 1.53 8.31 12.59
C HIS A 159 1.48 6.77 12.61
N THR A 160 2.25 6.15 11.72
CA THR A 160 2.49 4.70 11.70
C THR A 160 3.93 4.33 12.08
N LEU A 161 4.72 5.30 12.55
CA LEU A 161 6.11 5.09 12.94
C LEU A 161 6.25 4.09 14.11
N PRO A 162 7.30 3.26 14.13
CA PRO A 162 7.65 2.43 15.28
C PRO A 162 7.91 3.24 16.55
N HIS A 163 7.55 2.68 17.71
CA HIS A 163 7.62 3.37 19.01
C HIS A 163 9.01 3.78 19.49
N PHE A 164 10.08 3.18 18.96
CA PHE A 164 11.45 3.54 19.33
C PHE A 164 11.95 4.81 18.63
N ILE A 165 11.22 5.34 17.65
CA ILE A 165 11.56 6.60 16.98
C ILE A 165 11.12 7.76 17.90
N PRO A 166 12.03 8.70 18.25
CA PRO A 166 11.73 9.78 19.18
C PRO A 166 10.92 10.91 18.53
N LEU A 167 9.68 10.60 18.11
CA LEU A 167 8.85 11.51 17.33
C LEU A 167 8.54 12.81 18.07
N ASP A 168 8.20 12.73 19.37
CA ASP A 168 7.87 13.91 20.19
C ASP A 168 9.05 14.90 20.28
N GLU A 169 10.28 14.38 20.40
CA GLU A 169 11.49 15.19 20.43
C GLU A 169 11.79 15.82 19.06
N LEU A 170 11.63 15.05 17.98
CA LEU A 170 11.81 15.54 16.62
C LEU A 170 10.76 16.60 16.25
N GLU A 171 9.52 16.41 16.67
CA GLU A 171 8.42 17.37 16.49
C GLU A 171 8.74 18.69 17.18
N ALA A 172 9.06 18.66 18.47
CA ALA A 172 9.39 19.87 19.24
C ALA A 172 10.65 20.58 18.72
N THR A 173 11.61 19.82 18.19
CA THR A 173 12.90 20.35 17.74
C THR A 173 12.81 20.96 16.35
N TYR A 174 12.18 20.27 15.39
CA TYR A 174 12.31 20.55 13.95
C TYR A 174 11.00 20.88 13.23
N LEU A 175 9.84 20.31 13.59
CA LEU A 175 8.63 20.36 12.74
C LEU A 175 8.25 21.78 12.27
N ASN A 176 8.23 22.74 13.20
CA ASN A 176 7.86 24.13 12.95
C ASN A 176 9.06 25.07 12.72
N LYS A 177 10.29 24.53 12.64
CA LYS A 177 11.52 25.31 12.41
C LYS A 177 12.17 24.97 11.08
N ASP A 178 12.24 23.68 10.78
CA ASP A 178 12.83 23.11 9.58
C ASP A 178 12.13 21.78 9.25
N MET A 179 11.11 21.86 8.40
CA MET A 179 10.36 20.69 7.92
C MET A 179 11.24 19.70 7.15
N HIS A 180 12.24 20.20 6.41
CA HIS A 180 13.14 19.33 5.65
C HIS A 180 14.00 18.50 6.59
N LYS A 181 14.55 19.13 7.64
CA LYS A 181 15.31 18.41 8.66
C LYS A 181 14.44 17.42 9.42
N PHE A 182 13.23 17.81 9.83
CA PHE A 182 12.27 16.89 10.45
C PHE A 182 12.04 15.63 9.60
N ALA A 183 11.74 15.81 8.31
CA ALA A 183 11.50 14.69 7.39
C ALA A 183 12.76 13.85 7.15
N ASN A 184 13.95 14.46 7.10
CA ASN A 184 15.20 13.72 6.91
C ASN A 184 15.55 12.86 8.12
N GLU A 185 15.51 13.41 9.34
CA GLU A 185 15.81 12.66 10.56
C GLU A 185 14.90 11.43 10.71
N ILE A 186 13.59 11.60 10.48
CA ILE A 186 12.64 10.48 10.51
C ILE A 186 12.94 9.46 9.42
N GLY A 187 13.23 9.93 8.20
CA GLY A 187 13.62 9.07 7.10
C GLY A 187 14.86 8.24 7.42
N ASP A 188 15.85 8.84 8.09
CA ASP A 188 17.09 8.16 8.47
C ASP A 188 16.85 7.11 9.56
N TYR A 189 16.01 7.40 10.57
CA TYR A 189 15.59 6.41 11.56
C TYR A 189 14.88 5.21 10.92
N LEU A 190 13.93 5.47 10.02
CA LEU A 190 13.18 4.43 9.32
C LEU A 190 14.07 3.60 8.41
N GLN A 191 14.94 4.25 7.64
CA GLN A 191 15.87 3.57 6.75
C GLN A 191 16.86 2.70 7.54
N ALA A 192 17.41 3.21 8.65
CA ALA A 192 18.30 2.44 9.52
C ALA A 192 17.59 1.25 10.16
N PHE A 193 16.33 1.40 10.56
CA PHE A 193 15.51 0.30 11.07
C PHE A 193 15.27 -0.78 10.02
N VAL A 194 14.78 -0.41 8.84
CA VAL A 194 14.48 -1.37 7.78
C VAL A 194 15.73 -2.06 7.30
N THR A 195 16.83 -1.33 7.07
CA THR A 195 18.12 -1.96 6.73
C THR A 195 18.52 -3.02 7.76
N ARG A 196 18.50 -2.71 9.06
CA ARG A 196 18.89 -3.70 10.10
C ARG A 196 17.95 -4.91 10.16
N ARG A 197 16.65 -4.70 9.95
CA ARG A 197 15.66 -5.78 9.87
C ARG A 197 15.95 -6.70 8.69
N GLU A 198 16.17 -6.14 7.50
CA GLU A 198 16.40 -6.94 6.30
C GLU A 198 17.73 -7.68 6.37
N GLU A 199 18.79 -7.06 6.86
CA GLU A 199 20.08 -7.72 7.10
C GLU A 199 19.95 -8.89 8.09
N PHE A 200 19.15 -8.72 9.15
CA PHE A 200 18.85 -9.80 10.09
C PHE A 200 18.06 -10.94 9.44
N ASN A 201 17.10 -10.62 8.56
CA ASN A 201 16.37 -11.64 7.81
C ASN A 201 17.31 -12.42 6.88
N THR A 202 18.20 -11.74 6.16
CA THR A 202 19.23 -12.37 5.32
C THR A 202 20.16 -13.25 6.16
N LEU A 203 20.59 -12.79 7.33
CA LEU A 203 21.42 -13.58 8.25
C LEU A 203 20.75 -14.89 8.68
N ILE A 204 19.42 -14.89 8.90
CA ILE A 204 18.65 -16.08 9.26
C ILE A 204 18.52 -17.05 8.07
N GLU A 205 18.42 -16.51 6.85
CA GLU A 205 18.34 -17.31 5.63
C GLU A 205 19.69 -17.97 5.28
N GLU A 206 20.81 -17.38 5.70
CA GLU A 206 22.14 -17.94 5.51
C GLU A 206 22.38 -19.20 6.38
N ALA A 207 22.91 -20.24 5.74
CA ALA A 207 23.17 -21.52 6.40
C ALA A 207 24.21 -21.35 7.52
N GLY A 208 23.84 -21.72 8.75
CA GLY A 208 24.76 -21.72 9.90
C GLY A 208 24.32 -20.85 11.07
N VAL A 209 23.16 -20.18 10.99
CA VAL A 209 22.55 -19.44 12.11
C VAL A 209 21.35 -20.19 12.68
N SER A 210 21.29 -20.27 14.01
CA SER A 210 20.22 -20.94 14.78
C SER A 210 19.81 -20.06 15.96
N GLU A 211 18.54 -20.15 16.37
CA GLU A 211 17.98 -19.43 17.53
C GLU A 211 18.16 -17.89 17.50
N ALA A 212 18.10 -17.28 16.32
CA ALA A 212 18.24 -15.83 16.17
C ALA A 212 17.04 -15.06 16.77
N LYS A 213 17.32 -14.03 17.55
CA LYS A 213 16.38 -13.11 18.18
C LYS A 213 16.85 -11.67 18.04
N SER A 214 15.91 -10.76 17.97
CA SER A 214 16.17 -9.32 17.92
C SER A 214 15.22 -8.58 18.87
N ASN A 215 15.63 -7.37 19.26
CA ASN A 215 14.68 -6.42 19.83
C ASN A 215 13.83 -5.74 18.74
N ASN A 216 12.78 -5.02 19.14
CA ASN A 216 11.85 -4.36 18.20
C ASN A 216 12.53 -3.37 17.23
N ALA A 217 13.70 -2.84 17.58
CA ALA A 217 14.44 -1.88 16.76
C ALA A 217 15.55 -2.52 15.92
N PHE A 218 15.77 -3.85 16.03
CA PHE A 218 16.93 -4.55 15.46
C PHE A 218 18.28 -3.88 15.80
N SER A 219 18.41 -3.28 16.99
CA SER A 219 19.70 -2.75 17.49
C SER A 219 20.51 -3.80 18.24
N ASP A 220 19.81 -4.76 18.83
CA ASP A 220 20.39 -5.80 19.67
C ASP A 220 19.93 -7.15 19.12
N LEU A 221 20.91 -8.00 18.80
CA LEU A 221 20.70 -9.29 18.16
C LEU A 221 21.39 -10.38 19.00
N GLU A 222 20.71 -11.50 19.18
CA GLU A 222 21.24 -12.70 19.82
C GLU A 222 21.04 -13.86 18.85
N PHE A 223 22.11 -14.58 18.50
CA PHE A 223 22.03 -15.73 17.62
C PHE A 223 23.15 -16.72 17.89
N MET A 224 22.91 -18.00 17.57
CA MET A 224 23.89 -19.08 17.70
C MET A 224 24.39 -19.49 16.32
N THR A 225 25.70 -19.70 16.17
CA THR A 225 26.28 -20.16 14.91
C THR A 225 27.25 -21.32 15.11
N THR A 226 27.27 -22.23 14.15
CA THR A 226 28.25 -23.33 14.10
C THR A 226 29.50 -22.84 13.37
N LEU A 227 30.59 -22.65 14.11
CA LEU A 227 31.90 -22.37 13.52
C LEU A 227 32.52 -23.69 13.04
N ASP A 228 32.60 -23.88 11.72
CA ASP A 228 33.43 -24.95 11.15
C ASP A 228 34.91 -24.59 11.34
N VAL A 229 35.52 -25.16 12.37
CA VAL A 229 36.96 -25.02 12.66
C VAL A 229 37.72 -26.02 11.78
N ASP A 230 37.67 -25.87 10.46
CA ASP A 230 38.52 -26.65 9.55
C ASP A 230 38.88 -25.87 8.29
N ARG A 231 39.84 -24.94 8.44
CA ARG A 231 40.77 -24.52 7.39
C ARG A 231 42.14 -24.20 8.00
N ARG A 232 43.02 -25.20 8.07
CA ARG A 232 44.48 -25.04 8.09
C ARG A 232 45.06 -25.56 6.80
#